data_AF-A2XDT6-F1
#
_entry.id   AF-A2XDT6-F1
#
_cell.length_a   1.000
_cell.length_b   1.000
_cell.length_c   1.000
_cell.angle_alpha   90.00
_cell.angle_beta   90.00
_cell.angle_gamma   90.00
#
_symmetry.space_group_name_H-M   'P 1'
#
loop_
_entity.id
_entity.type
_entity.pdbx_description
1 polymer ?
#
loop_
_entity_poly.entity_id
_entity_poly.type
_entity_poly.pdbx_seq_one_letter_code
_entity_poly.pdbx_strand_id
1 'polypeptide(L)'
;MTMRTSSLLLAAVAVVAIVAGATAATVGSWEPVDINDPHVQELGRWAVAEEDRGVAAGGLTFERVTDGEKQVVAGVNYRLTLEASSSGAKDGRYEAVVYEQDPRSNARKLVSFEPIH
;
A
#
# COMPACT_ATOMS: atom_id res chain seq x y z
N MET A 1 -64.24 -38.24 11.31
CA MET A 1 -64.00 -37.46 10.07
C MET A 1 -62.50 -37.36 9.88
N THR A 2 -61.96 -38.20 9.01
CA THR A 2 -60.54 -38.28 8.64
C THR A 2 -60.23 -37.26 7.53
N MET A 3 -58.94 -36.92 7.37
CA MET A 3 -58.29 -36.26 6.22
C MET A 3 -58.33 -34.72 6.17
N ARG A 4 -57.31 -33.98 5.72
CA ARG A 4 -55.96 -34.27 5.19
C ARG A 4 -55.17 -32.95 5.14
N THR A 5 -53.90 -32.99 5.55
CA THR A 5 -52.70 -32.28 5.04
C THR A 5 -52.84 -30.95 4.30
N SER A 6 -51.99 -29.97 4.65
CA SER A 6 -51.09 -29.34 3.65
C SER A 6 -49.99 -28.51 4.30
N SER A 7 -48.75 -28.93 4.05
CA SER A 7 -47.51 -28.24 4.41
C SER A 7 -47.26 -27.09 3.44
N LEU A 8 -46.89 -25.91 3.96
CA LEU A 8 -46.25 -24.85 3.17
C LEU A 8 -44.93 -24.49 3.84
N LEU A 9 -43.84 -25.00 3.27
CA LEU A 9 -42.47 -24.58 3.55
C LEU A 9 -42.29 -23.16 3.00
N LEU A 10 -42.09 -22.17 3.86
CA LEU A 10 -41.46 -20.91 3.46
C LEU A 10 -39.97 -21.02 3.68
N ALA A 11 -39.22 -21.21 2.60
CA ALA A 11 -37.78 -21.03 2.57
C ALA A 11 -37.49 -19.52 2.61
N ALA A 12 -37.12 -18.99 3.77
CA ALA A 12 -36.58 -17.64 3.88
C ALA A 12 -35.10 -17.67 3.44
N VAL A 13 -34.85 -17.18 2.22
CA VAL A 13 -33.50 -16.92 1.72
C VAL A 13 -32.90 -15.77 2.51
N ALA A 14 -31.96 -16.07 3.40
CA ALA A 14 -31.15 -15.05 4.06
C ALA A 14 -30.08 -14.57 3.07
N VAL A 15 -30.31 -13.42 2.45
CA VAL A 15 -29.30 -12.70 1.67
C VAL A 15 -28.27 -12.17 2.66
N VAL A 16 -27.09 -12.78 2.70
CA VAL A 16 -25.93 -12.23 3.41
C VAL A 16 -25.38 -11.10 2.55
N ALA A 17 -25.70 -9.87 2.90
CA ALA A 17 -25.08 -8.70 2.31
C ALA A 17 -23.62 -8.63 2.77
N ILE A 18 -22.68 -8.87 1.86
CA ILE A 18 -21.27 -8.59 2.09
C ILE A 18 -21.12 -7.07 2.09
N VAL A 19 -21.02 -6.47 3.26
CA VAL A 19 -20.60 -5.07 3.41
C VAL A 19 -19.11 -5.01 3.10
N ALA A 20 -18.78 -4.64 1.86
CA ALA A 20 -17.45 -4.16 1.52
C ALA A 20 -17.23 -2.84 2.25
N GLY A 21 -16.60 -2.90 3.42
CA GLY A 21 -16.20 -1.72 4.18
C GLY A 21 -15.10 -0.98 3.44
N ALA A 22 -15.46 0.03 2.66
CA ALA A 22 -14.52 1.07 2.28
C ALA A 22 -14.18 1.85 3.55
N THR A 23 -13.04 1.56 4.16
CA THR A 23 -12.51 2.38 5.26
C THR A 23 -12.19 3.75 4.68
N ALA A 24 -13.02 4.74 5.01
CA ALA A 24 -12.75 6.13 4.65
C ALA A 24 -11.44 6.54 5.35
N ALA A 25 -10.42 6.88 4.56
CA ALA A 25 -9.14 7.28 5.09
C ALA A 25 -9.31 8.51 5.99
N THR A 26 -8.94 8.37 7.25
CA THR A 26 -9.00 9.46 8.23
C THR A 26 -7.84 10.41 7.99
N VAL A 27 -8.14 11.67 7.68
CA VAL A 27 -7.11 12.69 7.45
C VAL A 27 -6.23 12.81 8.70
N GLY A 28 -4.91 12.67 8.51
CA GLY A 28 -3.92 12.75 9.57
C GLY A 28 -3.56 11.42 10.27
N SER A 29 -4.31 10.33 10.09
CA SER A 29 -3.86 9.01 10.58
C SER A 29 -3.01 8.31 9.54
N TRP A 30 -2.04 7.53 10.02
CA TRP A 30 -1.40 6.52 9.19
C TRP A 30 -2.31 5.30 9.06
N GLU A 31 -2.38 4.74 7.85
CA GLU A 31 -3.20 3.59 7.50
C GLU A 31 -2.40 2.64 6.62
N PRO A 32 -2.50 1.31 6.82
CA PRO A 32 -1.75 0.35 6.01
C PRO A 32 -2.11 0.46 4.53
N VAL A 33 -1.14 0.22 3.64
CA VAL A 33 -1.38 0.09 2.21
C VAL A 33 -1.35 -1.36 1.76
N ASP A 34 -1.97 -1.66 0.63
CA ASP A 34 -1.75 -2.95 -0.03
C ASP A 34 -0.39 -2.92 -0.71
N ILE A 35 0.57 -3.69 -0.18
CA ILE A 35 1.91 -3.79 -0.77
C ILE A 35 1.90 -4.44 -2.16
N ASN A 36 0.82 -5.12 -2.56
CA ASN A 36 0.68 -5.67 -3.90
C ASN A 36 0.08 -4.66 -4.89
N ASP A 37 -0.32 -3.47 -4.42
CA ASP A 37 -0.76 -2.38 -5.29
C ASP A 37 0.39 -1.99 -6.23
N PRO A 38 0.20 -2.05 -7.56
CA PRO A 38 1.22 -1.63 -8.51
C PRO A 38 1.72 -0.21 -8.30
N HIS A 39 0.88 0.70 -7.80
CA HIS A 39 1.27 2.07 -7.46
C HIS A 39 2.25 2.10 -6.28
N VAL A 40 2.00 1.31 -5.23
CA VAL A 40 2.89 1.22 -4.06
C VAL A 40 4.26 0.66 -4.47
N GLN A 41 4.28 -0.37 -5.32
CA GLN A 41 5.53 -0.93 -5.85
C GLN A 41 6.27 0.07 -6.77
N GLU A 42 5.53 0.87 -7.54
CA GLU A 42 6.11 1.94 -8.37
C GLU A 42 6.73 3.05 -7.52
N LEU A 43 6.08 3.46 -6.43
CA LEU A 43 6.62 4.45 -5.50
C LEU A 43 7.91 3.98 -4.84
N GLY A 44 7.98 2.70 -4.44
CA GLY A 44 9.21 2.10 -3.91
C GLY A 44 10.35 2.12 -4.93
N ARG A 45 10.06 1.75 -6.18
CA ARG A 45 11.04 1.79 -7.28
C ARG A 45 11.51 3.21 -7.57
N TRP A 46 10.58 4.15 -7.59
CA TRP A 46 10.88 5.56 -7.81
C TRP A 46 11.77 6.11 -6.68
N ALA A 47 11.48 5.78 -5.42
CA ALA A 47 12.27 6.22 -4.28
C ALA A 47 13.74 5.75 -4.37
N VAL A 48 13.97 4.48 -4.71
CA VAL A 48 15.33 3.95 -4.91
C VAL A 48 16.04 4.68 -6.06
N ALA A 49 15.36 4.90 -7.18
CA ALA A 49 15.94 5.60 -8.32
C ALA A 49 16.25 7.08 -8.01
N GLU A 50 15.44 7.72 -7.17
CA GLU A 50 15.64 9.11 -6.77
C GLU A 50 16.80 9.26 -5.77
N GLU A 51 16.93 8.34 -4.81
CA GLU A 51 18.11 8.25 -3.92
C GLU A 51 19.39 8.05 -4.74
N ASP A 52 19.35 7.15 -5.74
CA ASP A 52 20.51 6.83 -6.55
C ASP A 52 20.95 8.01 -7.46
N ARG A 53 20.05 8.95 -7.76
CA ARG A 53 20.36 10.18 -8.52
C ARG A 53 21.04 11.26 -7.67
N GLY A 54 20.80 11.28 -6.36
CA GLY A 54 21.20 12.37 -5.47
C GLY A 54 22.66 12.31 -4.99
N VAL A 55 23.27 11.13 -5.03
CA VAL A 55 24.64 10.87 -4.55
C VAL A 55 25.35 10.00 -5.57
N ALA A 56 26.68 9.88 -5.51
CA ALA A 56 27.43 8.78 -6.11
C ALA A 56 27.04 7.42 -5.48
N ALA A 57 25.74 7.15 -5.40
CA ALA A 57 25.12 6.02 -4.76
C ALA A 57 25.53 4.77 -5.54
N GLY A 58 25.91 3.73 -4.80
CA GLY A 58 26.57 2.54 -5.32
C GLY A 58 25.67 1.63 -6.16
N GLY A 59 24.76 2.17 -6.96
CA GLY A 59 23.88 1.43 -7.86
C GLY A 59 22.86 0.60 -7.08
N LEU A 60 22.02 1.28 -6.29
CA LEU A 60 20.91 0.59 -5.63
C LEU A 60 19.88 0.12 -6.66
N THR A 61 19.51 -1.15 -6.57
CA THR A 61 18.51 -1.81 -7.41
C THR A 61 17.32 -2.15 -6.54
N PHE A 62 16.16 -1.60 -6.90
CA PHE A 62 14.89 -1.90 -6.22
C PHE A 62 14.48 -3.35 -6.45
N GLU A 63 14.10 -4.04 -5.37
CA GLU A 63 13.57 -5.40 -5.43
C GLU A 63 12.06 -5.42 -5.23
N ARG A 64 11.58 -4.99 -4.05
CA ARG A 64 10.15 -4.96 -3.71
C ARG A 64 9.87 -4.09 -2.49
N VAL A 65 8.64 -3.59 -2.41
CA VAL A 65 8.05 -3.13 -1.14
C VAL A 65 7.62 -4.34 -0.31
N THR A 66 7.92 -4.30 0.99
CA THR A 66 7.70 -5.40 1.95
C THR A 66 6.69 -5.02 3.04
N ASP A 67 6.54 -3.74 3.32
CA ASP A 67 5.54 -3.18 4.22
C ASP A 67 5.27 -1.72 3.84
N GLY A 68 4.15 -1.17 4.27
CA GLY A 68 3.90 0.25 4.10
C GLY A 68 2.60 0.76 4.68
N GLU A 69 2.57 2.06 4.84
CA GLU A 69 1.43 2.83 5.31
C GLU A 69 1.37 4.18 4.61
N LYS A 70 0.18 4.77 4.56
CA LYS A 70 -0.07 6.08 3.99
C LYS A 70 -0.76 6.99 4.99
N GLN A 71 -0.56 8.28 4.82
CA GLN A 71 -1.24 9.32 5.58
C GLN A 71 -1.76 10.38 4.62
N VAL A 72 -3.06 10.66 4.70
CA VAL A 72 -3.68 11.74 3.93
C VAL A 72 -3.48 13.07 4.65
N VAL A 73 -2.91 14.04 3.95
CA VAL A 73 -2.64 15.42 4.39
C VAL A 73 -3.14 16.40 3.31
N ALA A 74 -2.45 17.51 3.04
CA ALA A 74 -2.64 18.30 1.80
C ALA A 74 -2.02 17.62 0.56
N GLY A 75 -2.21 16.31 0.44
CA GLY A 75 -1.50 15.35 -0.41
C GLY A 75 -1.51 13.97 0.27
N VAL A 76 -0.60 13.08 -0.12
CA VAL A 76 -0.44 11.77 0.51
C VAL A 76 1.04 11.53 0.84
N ASN A 77 1.33 11.20 2.09
CA ASN A 77 2.61 10.61 2.46
C ASN A 77 2.49 9.09 2.39
N TYR A 78 3.50 8.43 1.83
CA TYR A 78 3.70 6.99 1.90
C TYR A 78 4.97 6.74 2.68
N ARG A 79 4.91 5.92 3.72
CA ARG A 79 6.07 5.36 4.42
C ARG A 79 6.17 3.90 4.02
N LEU A 80 7.22 3.57 3.28
CA LEU A 80 7.40 2.26 2.65
C LEU A 80 8.64 1.60 3.21
N THR A 81 8.52 0.34 3.62
CA THR A 81 9.68 -0.51 3.86
C THR A 81 9.96 -1.32 2.61
N LEU A 82 11.14 -1.16 2.02
CA LEU A 82 11.53 -1.84 0.78
C LEU A 82 12.86 -2.59 0.92
N GLU A 83 13.03 -3.58 0.06
CA GLU A 83 14.31 -4.25 -0.15
C GLU A 83 14.98 -3.67 -1.40
N ALA A 84 16.27 -3.37 -1.27
CA ALA A 84 17.11 -2.94 -2.37
C ALA A 84 18.52 -3.52 -2.21
N SER A 85 19.18 -3.83 -3.32
CA SER A 85 20.53 -4.39 -3.36
C SER A 85 21.47 -3.45 -4.09
N SER A 86 22.78 -3.52 -3.80
CA SER A 86 23.81 -2.76 -4.51
C SER A 86 24.81 -3.72 -5.14
N SER A 87 25.38 -3.32 -6.28
CA SER A 87 26.41 -4.08 -7.01
C SER A 87 27.71 -4.24 -6.20
N GLY A 88 27.70 -5.10 -5.19
CA GLY A 88 28.84 -5.36 -4.31
C GLY A 88 28.52 -5.49 -2.82
N ALA A 89 27.28 -5.20 -2.40
CA ALA A 89 26.83 -5.34 -1.02
C ALA A 89 25.57 -6.21 -0.94
N LYS A 90 25.30 -6.75 0.26
CA LYS A 90 24.09 -7.55 0.51
C LYS A 90 22.83 -6.70 0.45
N ASP A 91 21.73 -7.34 0.06
CA ASP A 91 20.37 -6.82 0.11
C ASP A 91 20.13 -6.12 1.46
N GLY A 92 19.71 -4.87 1.38
CA GLY A 92 19.39 -4.03 2.53
C GLY A 92 17.89 -3.78 2.59
N ARG A 93 17.36 -3.65 3.81
CA ARG A 93 16.03 -3.09 4.04
C ARG A 93 16.15 -1.59 4.29
N TYR A 94 15.25 -0.83 3.68
CA TYR A 94 15.23 0.61 3.74
C TYR A 94 13.82 1.10 4.04
N GLU A 95 13.72 2.19 4.79
CA GLU A 95 12.50 2.97 4.90
C GLU A 95 12.60 4.17 3.95
N ALA A 96 11.60 4.32 3.09
CA ALA A 96 11.45 5.45 2.20
C ALA A 96 10.15 6.19 2.51
N VAL A 97 10.24 7.50 2.71
CA VAL A 97 9.06 8.37 2.82
C VAL A 97 8.90 9.16 1.52
N VAL A 98 7.79 8.93 0.82
CA VAL A 98 7.45 9.59 -0.44
C VAL A 98 6.21 10.44 -0.25
N TYR A 99 6.28 11.70 -0.67
CA TYR A 99 5.13 12.60 -0.70
C TYR A 99 4.61 12.74 -2.13
N GLU A 100 3.31 12.55 -2.34
CA GLU A 100 2.59 12.85 -3.58
C GLU A 100 1.61 14.01 -3.36
N GLN A 101 1.70 15.07 -4.15
CA GLN A 101 0.82 16.23 -3.99
C GLN A 101 -0.59 15.97 -4.53
N ASP A 102 -0.67 15.36 -5.72
CA ASP A 102 -1.92 14.91 -6.33
C ASP A 102 -1.62 13.61 -7.10
N PRO A 103 -2.33 12.50 -6.81
CA PRO A 103 -2.19 11.23 -7.55
C PRO A 103 -2.29 11.35 -9.08
N ARG A 104 -2.91 12.42 -9.61
CA ARG A 104 -3.05 12.66 -11.06
C ARG A 104 -1.91 13.44 -11.69
N SER A 105 -1.08 14.10 -10.89
CA SER A 105 -0.08 15.08 -11.36
C SER A 105 1.33 14.50 -11.52
N ASN A 106 1.59 13.30 -10.97
CA ASN A 106 2.92 12.72 -10.79
C ASN A 106 3.91 13.62 -10.02
N ALA A 107 3.44 14.72 -9.42
CA ALA A 107 4.25 15.61 -8.62
C ALA A 107 4.53 14.95 -7.27
N ARG A 108 5.77 14.51 -7.09
CA ARG A 108 6.23 13.76 -5.93
C ARG A 108 7.60 14.21 -5.45
N LYS A 109 7.86 13.94 -4.18
CA LYS A 109 9.12 14.28 -3.50
C LYS A 109 9.56 13.11 -2.62
N LEU A 110 10.84 12.75 -2.71
CA LEU A 110 11.49 11.87 -1.75
C LEU A 110 11.77 12.70 -0.49
N VAL A 111 11.12 12.35 0.61
CA VAL A 111 11.23 13.05 1.89
C VAL A 111 12.40 12.50 2.69
N SER A 112 12.54 11.18 2.75
CA SER A 112 13.67 10.48 3.36
C SER A 112 13.88 9.11 2.75
N PHE A 113 15.11 8.61 2.85
CA PHE A 113 15.50 7.24 2.49
C PHE A 113 16.60 6.78 3.45
N GLU A 114 16.30 5.80 4.31
CA GLU A 114 17.17 5.41 5.43
C GLU A 114 17.29 3.88 5.55
N PRO A 115 18.47 3.33 5.87
CA PRO A 115 18.61 1.90 6.18
C PRO A 115 17.87 1.52 7.48
N ILE A 116 17.22 0.35 7.48
CA ILE A 116 16.60 -0.23 8.68
C ILE A 116 17.58 -1.20 9.33
N HIS A 117 18.00 -0.91 10.57
CA HIS A 117 18.91 -1.74 11.37
C HIS A 117 18.19 -2.80 12.20
#